data_AF-A0A3S9FUU4-F1
#
_entry.id   AF-A0A3S9FUU4-F1
#
_cell.length_a   1.000
_cell.length_b   1.000
_cell.length_c   1.000
_cell.angle_alpha   90.00
_cell.angle_beta   90.00
_cell.angle_gamma   90.00
#
_symmetry.space_group_name_H-M   'P 1'
#
loop_
_entity.id
_entity.type
_entity.pdbx_description
1 polymer ?
#
loop_
_entity_poly.entity_id
_entity_poly.type
_entity_poly.pdbx_seq_one_letter_code
_entity_poly.pdbx_strand_id
1 'polypeptide(L)'
;MALWQSVNGQYQIEDAAGIEFLVTACQALDRAEALKAQIDADGAVIRTKAGLKDHPGLKHETAARSLCIRTLARLGLDLEPLHGGPGRPAGAGYRS
;
A
#
# COMPACT_ATOMS: atom_id res chain seq x y z
N MET A 1 8.34 -0.93 -6.00
CA MET A 1 8.96 -0.29 -4.80
C MET A 1 8.44 1.12 -4.45
N ALA A 2 7.51 1.73 -5.19
CA ALA A 2 7.00 3.08 -4.86
C ALA A 2 6.31 3.13 -3.47
N LEU A 3 5.55 2.08 -3.12
CA LEU A 3 4.88 1.98 -1.82
C LEU A 3 5.87 2.00 -0.64
N TRP A 4 6.95 1.23 -0.73
CA TRP A 4 8.00 1.18 0.29
C TRP A 4 8.54 2.58 0.59
N GLN A 5 8.99 3.29 -0.44
CA GLN A 5 9.59 4.62 -0.29
C GLN A 5 8.59 5.62 0.29
N SER A 6 7.33 5.57 -0.16
CA SER A 6 6.26 6.44 0.34
C SER A 6 5.99 6.22 1.83
N VAL A 7 5.82 4.96 2.26
CA VAL A 7 5.47 4.64 3.65
C VAL A 7 6.69 4.80 4.55
N ASN A 8 7.82 4.18 4.21
CA ASN A 8 9.01 4.24 5.06
C ASN A 8 9.57 5.66 5.16
N GLY A 9 9.48 6.46 4.11
CA GLY A 9 9.89 7.86 4.14
C GLY A 9 9.08 8.71 5.12
N GLN A 10 7.80 8.41 5.31
CA GLN A 10 6.92 9.16 6.22
C GLN A 10 6.93 8.63 7.65
N TYR A 11 7.01 7.31 7.83
CA TYR A 11 6.79 6.66 9.13
C TYR A 11 8.05 6.08 9.76
N GLN A 12 9.18 6.03 9.04
CA GLN A 12 10.48 5.52 9.52
C GLN A 12 10.33 4.19 10.28
N ILE A 13 9.91 3.15 9.57
CA ILE A 13 9.63 1.85 10.17
C ILE A 13 10.97 1.13 10.39
N GLU A 14 11.39 1.04 11.65
CA GLU A 14 12.71 0.50 12.02
C GLU A 14 12.64 -0.86 12.71
N ASP A 15 11.49 -1.24 13.26
CA ASP A 15 11.34 -2.53 13.93
C ASP A 15 11.19 -3.68 12.91
N ALA A 16 11.72 -4.85 13.27
CA ALA A 16 11.75 -6.00 12.37
C ALA A 16 10.34 -6.46 11.95
N ALA A 17 9.35 -6.40 12.85
CA ALA A 17 7.99 -6.83 12.53
C ALA A 17 7.31 -5.85 11.58
N GLY A 18 7.48 -4.55 11.79
CA GLY A 18 7.01 -3.50 10.90
C GLY A 18 7.64 -3.59 9.51
N ILE A 19 8.95 -3.85 9.44
CA ILE A 19 9.67 -4.08 8.17
C ILE A 19 9.05 -5.26 7.41
N GLU A 20 8.85 -6.41 8.06
CA GLU A 20 8.27 -7.60 7.43
C GLU A 20 6.84 -7.37 6.93
N PHE A 21 6.04 -6.62 7.69
CA PHE A 21 4.71 -6.20 7.24
C PHE A 21 4.78 -5.27 6.03
N LEU A 22 5.67 -4.28 6.01
CA LEU A 22 5.80 -3.37 4.87
C LEU A 22 6.29 -4.13 3.62
N VAL A 23 7.26 -5.05 3.76
CA VAL A 23 7.71 -5.92 2.66
C VAL A 23 6.53 -6.74 2.13
N THR A 24 5.76 -7.37 3.01
CA THR A 24 4.60 -8.19 2.65
C THR A 24 3.55 -7.35 1.91
N ALA A 25 3.26 -6.13 2.36
CA ALA A 25 2.33 -5.23 1.68
C ALA A 25 2.82 -4.84 0.28
N CYS A 26 4.12 -4.54 0.13
CA CYS A 26 4.72 -4.24 -1.18
C CYS A 26 4.61 -5.42 -2.14
N GLN A 27 4.96 -6.63 -1.70
CA GLN A 27 4.87 -7.83 -2.52
C GLN A 27 3.42 -8.15 -2.93
N ALA A 28 2.46 -7.91 -2.02
CA ALA A 28 1.04 -8.07 -2.32
C ALA A 28 0.55 -7.05 -3.35
N LEU A 29 0.99 -5.79 -3.27
CA LEU A 29 0.68 -4.77 -4.26
C LEU A 29 1.29 -5.10 -5.63
N ASP A 30 2.58 -5.45 -5.68
CA ASP A 30 3.26 -5.82 -6.93
C ASP A 30 2.54 -7.01 -7.60
N ARG A 31 2.06 -7.99 -6.82
CA ARG A 31 1.23 -9.11 -7.31
C ARG A 31 -0.09 -8.63 -7.92
N ALA A 32 -0.77 -7.71 -7.23
CA ALA A 32 -2.04 -7.16 -7.70
C ALA A 32 -1.86 -6.35 -9.00
N GLU A 33 -0.78 -5.58 -9.11
CA GLU A 33 -0.45 -4.81 -10.32
C GLU A 33 -0.12 -5.73 -11.51
N ALA A 34 0.63 -6.81 -11.28
CA ALA A 34 0.91 -7.80 -12.31
C ALA A 34 -0.37 -8.50 -12.80
N LEU A 35 -1.25 -8.92 -11.88
CA LEU A 35 -2.54 -9.52 -12.23
C LEU A 35 -3.45 -8.52 -12.96
N LYS A 36 -3.46 -7.26 -12.52
CA LYS A 36 -4.19 -6.19 -13.19
C LYS A 36 -3.70 -6.01 -14.63
N ALA A 37 -2.40 -5.97 -14.87
CA ALA A 37 -1.85 -5.84 -16.21
C ALA A 37 -2.27 -7.02 -17.12
N GLN A 38 -2.32 -8.24 -16.58
CA GLN A 38 -2.84 -9.41 -17.31
C GLN A 38 -4.34 -9.28 -17.59
N ILE A 39 -5.15 -8.92 -16.59
CA ILE A 39 -6.60 -8.72 -16.76
C ILE A 39 -6.89 -7.61 -17.77
N ASP A 40 -6.12 -6.53 -17.77
CA ASP A 40 -6.29 -5.42 -18.70
C ASP A 40 -5.94 -5.86 -20.14
N ALA A 41 -4.98 -6.77 -20.32
CA ALA A 41 -4.63 -7.34 -21.62
C ALA A 41 -5.66 -8.37 -22.13
N ASP A 42 -6.15 -9.25 -21.26
CA ASP A 42 -7.05 -10.34 -21.62
C ASP A 42 -8.53 -9.92 -21.63
N GLY A 43 -8.86 -8.87 -20.89
CA GLY A 43 -10.22 -8.42 -20.61
C GLY A 43 -10.79 -9.03 -19.32
N ALA A 44 -11.60 -8.24 -18.60
CA ALA A 44 -12.23 -8.67 -17.35
C ALA A 44 -13.25 -9.81 -17.51
N VAL A 45 -13.80 -9.98 -18.72
CA VAL A 45 -14.70 -11.08 -19.09
C VAL A 45 -14.12 -11.76 -20.32
N ILE A 46 -13.85 -13.05 -20.20
CA ILE A 46 -13.28 -13.88 -21.26
C ILE A 46 -14.34 -14.81 -21.85
N ARG A 47 -14.25 -15.06 -23.16
CA ARG A 47 -15.12 -16.01 -23.84
C ARG A 47 -14.49 -17.40 -23.83
N THR A 48 -15.23 -18.38 -23.30
CA THR A 48 -14.82 -19.79 -23.28
C THR A 48 -15.78 -20.64 -24.12
N LYS A 49 -15.44 -21.91 -24.36
CA LYS A 49 -16.35 -22.87 -25.02
C LYS A 49 -17.67 -23.04 -24.27
N ALA A 50 -17.69 -22.79 -22.95
CA ALA A 50 -18.86 -22.91 -22.09
C ALA A 50 -19.64 -21.58 -21.92
N GLY A 51 -19.23 -20.51 -22.62
CA GLY A 51 -19.83 -19.17 -22.49
C GLY A 51 -18.87 -18.13 -21.92
N LEU A 52 -19.42 -16.95 -21.62
CA LEU A 52 -18.69 -15.85 -20.99
C LEU A 52 -18.41 -16.18 -19.51
N LYS A 53 -17.19 -15.89 -19.07
CA LYS A 53 -16.77 -16.04 -17.67
C LYS A 53 -15.90 -14.87 -17.26
N ASP A 54 -15.92 -14.56 -15.97
CA ASP A 54 -14.97 -13.61 -15.39
C ASP A 54 -13.54 -14.11 -15.56
N HIS A 55 -12.61 -13.17 -15.76
CA HIS A 55 -11.20 -13.47 -15.83
C HIS A 55 -10.74 -14.11 -14.50
N PRO A 56 -10.09 -15.30 -14.53
CA PRO A 56 -9.73 -16.03 -13.30
C PRO A 56 -8.80 -15.22 -12.38
N GLY A 57 -7.99 -14.33 -12.95
CA GLY A 57 -7.13 -13.40 -12.22
C GLY A 57 -7.87 -12.39 -11.34
N LEU A 58 -9.15 -12.05 -11.61
CA LEU A 58 -9.89 -11.02 -10.86
C LEU A 58 -9.97 -11.35 -9.36
N LYS A 59 -10.26 -12.61 -9.03
CA LYS A 59 -10.32 -13.07 -7.63
C LYS A 59 -8.96 -12.97 -6.95
N HIS A 60 -7.89 -13.32 -7.65
CA HIS A 60 -6.53 -13.27 -7.10
C HIS A 60 -6.05 -11.83 -6.92
N GLU A 61 -6.40 -10.94 -7.86
CA GLU A 61 -6.07 -9.51 -7.81
C GLU A 61 -6.76 -8.86 -6.60
N THR A 62 -8.05 -9.14 -6.42
CA THR A 62 -8.82 -8.65 -5.28
C THR A 62 -8.25 -9.15 -3.95
N ALA A 63 -7.85 -10.43 -3.89
CA ALA A 63 -7.25 -11.02 -2.70
C ALA A 63 -5.88 -10.38 -2.37
N ALA A 64 -5.05 -10.13 -3.39
CA ALA A 64 -3.75 -9.48 -3.24
C ALA A 64 -3.90 -8.03 -2.76
N ARG A 65 -4.84 -7.25 -3.33
CA ARG A 65 -5.19 -5.91 -2.83
C ARG A 65 -5.65 -5.93 -1.39
N SER A 66 -6.54 -6.86 -1.06
CA SER A 66 -7.07 -7.00 0.31
C SER A 66 -5.96 -7.37 1.31
N LEU A 67 -4.99 -8.19 0.91
CA LEU A 67 -3.83 -8.49 1.74
C LEU A 67 -2.97 -7.24 1.96
N CYS A 68 -2.66 -6.49 0.90
CA CYS A 68 -1.91 -5.24 1.00
C CYS A 68 -2.57 -4.28 2.00
N ILE A 69 -3.86 -3.99 1.83
CA ILE A 69 -4.62 -3.07 2.71
C ILE A 69 -4.60 -3.54 4.17
N ARG A 70 -4.91 -4.82 4.43
CA ARG A 70 -4.94 -5.33 5.81
C ARG A 70 -3.56 -5.36 6.46
N THR A 71 -2.49 -5.58 5.69
CA THR A 71 -1.12 -5.55 6.21
C THR A 71 -0.69 -4.11 6.51
N LEU A 72 -1.05 -3.14 5.67
CA LEU A 72 -0.84 -1.72 5.97
C LEU A 72 -1.63 -1.26 7.20
N ALA A 73 -2.87 -1.73 7.38
CA ALA A 73 -3.65 -1.41 8.58
C ALA A 73 -2.99 -1.95 9.87
N ARG A 74 -2.31 -3.10 9.80
CA ARG A 74 -1.55 -3.66 10.94
C ARG A 74 -0.33 -2.83 11.33
N LEU A 75 0.20 -2.00 10.43
CA LEU A 75 1.27 -1.07 10.74
C LEU A 75 0.77 0.16 11.52
N GLY A 76 -0.55 0.33 11.71
CA GLY A 76 -1.10 1.42 12.51
C GLY A 76 -0.91 2.80 11.89
N LEU A 77 -0.79 2.89 10.56
CA LEU A 77 -0.49 4.13 9.83
C LEU A 77 -1.60 5.21 9.93
N ASP A 78 -2.79 4.84 10.43
CA ASP A 78 -3.91 5.75 10.69
C ASP A 78 -3.69 6.65 11.92
N LEU A 79 -2.65 6.38 12.72
CA LEU A 79 -2.21 7.26 13.81
C LEU A 79 -1.34 8.35 13.19
N GLU A 80 -1.88 9.57 13.10
CA GLU A 80 -1.27 10.84 12.67
C GLU A 80 0.23 10.75 12.25
N PRO A 81 0.59 11.09 11.00
CA PRO A 81 1.99 11.12 10.60
C PRO A 81 2.76 12.03 11.57
N LEU A 82 3.85 11.51 12.15
CA LEU A 82 4.78 12.26 12.99
C LEU A 82 5.41 13.40 12.16
N HIS A 83 4.67 14.49 11.99
CA HIS A 83 5.22 15.75 11.54
C HIS A 83 6.01 16.37 12.70
N GLY A 84 7.16 15.76 13.01
CA GLY A 84 8.24 16.38 13.77
C GLY A 84 8.99 17.38 12.89
N GLY A 85 8.30 18.39 12.38
CA GLY A 85 8.99 19.55 11.82
C GLY A 85 9.81 20.24 12.92
N PRO A 86 11.02 20.76 12.64
CA PRO A 86 11.81 21.46 13.65
C PRO A 86 10.99 22.59 14.27
N GLY A 87 10.80 22.53 15.58
CA GLY A 87 10.00 23.48 16.34
C GLY A 87 10.36 24.91 15.97
N ARG A 88 9.36 25.69 15.58
CA ARG A 88 9.50 27.12 15.34
C ARG A 88 10.07 27.74 16.62
N PRO A 89 11.23 28.43 16.60
CA PRO A 89 11.78 29.01 17.82
C PRO A 89 10.77 29.98 18.43
N ALA A 90 10.67 29.98 19.76
CA ALA A 90 9.81 30.87 20.51
C ALA A 90 10.18 32.32 20.13
N GLY A 91 9.29 32.97 19.37
CA GLY A 91 9.44 34.39 19.04
C GLY A 91 9.51 35.17 20.34
N ALA A 92 10.66 35.82 20.54
CA ALA A 92 10.97 36.66 21.68
C ALA A 92 9.80 37.59 22.03
N GLY A 93 9.43 37.61 23.31
CA GLY A 93 8.44 38.53 23.82
C GLY A 93 8.89 39.97 23.61
N TYR A 94 8.09 40.75 22.87
CA TYR A 94 8.19 42.20 22.89
C TYR A 94 7.25 42.72 23.99
N ARG A 95 7.83 43.06 25.14
CA ARG A 95 7.28 44.05 26.08
C ARG A 95 8.04 45.34 25.84
N SER A 96 7.34 46.40 25.42
CA SER A 96 7.49 47.82 25.81
C SER A 96 6.51 48.64 24.97
#